data_AF-A0A314XXR0-F1
#
_entry.id   AF-A0A314XXR0-F1
#
_cell.length_a   1.000
_cell.length_b   1.000
_cell.length_c   1.000
_cell.angle_alpha   90.00
_cell.angle_beta   90.00
_cell.angle_gamma   90.00
#
_symmetry.space_group_name_H-M   'P 1'
#
loop_
_entity.id
_entity.type
_entity.pdbx_description
1 polymer ?
#
loop_
_entity_poly.entity_id
_entity_poly.type
_entity_poly.pdbx_seq_one_letter_code
_entity_poly.pdbx_strand_id
1 'polypeptide(L)'
;MVVDMCKGVQYLNEIKDSVVAGFQWASKEGALAEENMRGICFEVCDVVLHADAIHRGGGQVIPTARRVIYASQITAKPRLLEPVYLVEIQAPEQALVAYLPVIESFGFSGQLRASTSGQAFPQCVFDHWEMMSSDPLEVGSQAAQLVTDIRKRKGLKEQMTPLSEFEDKL
;
A
#
# COMPACT_ATOMS: atom_id res chain seq x y z
N MET A 1 -1.31 9.67 -6.37
CA MET A 1 -1.26 10.93 -7.15
C MET A 1 -0.20 11.83 -6.54
N VAL A 2 0.46 12.66 -7.34
CA VAL A 2 1.37 13.71 -6.85
C VAL A 2 0.82 15.05 -7.25
N VAL A 3 0.73 15.98 -6.31
CA VAL A 3 0.24 17.35 -6.51
C VAL A 3 1.38 18.31 -6.19
N ASP A 4 1.65 19.21 -7.12
CA ASP A 4 2.59 20.30 -6.92
C ASP A 4 1.92 21.44 -6.15
N MET A 5 2.45 21.75 -4.96
CA MET A 5 2.00 22.85 -4.10
C MET A 5 3.08 23.93 -3.92
N CYS A 6 4.20 23.81 -4.64
CA CYS A 6 5.34 24.71 -4.52
C CYS A 6 5.00 26.13 -4.98
N LYS A 7 5.67 27.13 -4.39
CA LYS A 7 5.53 28.55 -4.76
C LYS A 7 6.90 29.20 -4.88
N GLY A 8 7.18 29.77 -6.05
CA GLY A 8 8.43 30.52 -6.28
C GLY A 8 9.68 29.66 -6.43
N VAL A 9 9.54 28.35 -6.63
CA VAL A 9 10.68 27.42 -6.83
C VAL A 9 11.23 27.55 -8.25
N GLN A 10 12.51 27.92 -8.36
CA GLN A 10 13.21 27.95 -9.63
C GLN A 10 13.53 26.53 -10.12
N TYR A 11 13.55 26.32 -11.43
CA TYR A 11 13.92 25.04 -12.08
C TYR A 11 12.99 23.84 -11.79
N LEU A 12 11.82 24.04 -11.17
CA LEU A 12 10.89 22.96 -10.83
C LEU A 12 10.49 22.09 -12.04
N ASN A 13 10.29 22.74 -13.19
CA ASN A 13 9.95 22.04 -14.44
C ASN A 13 11.05 21.10 -14.94
N GLU A 14 12.32 21.37 -14.61
CA GLU A 14 13.45 20.53 -15.05
C GLU A 14 13.50 19.19 -14.32
N ILE A 15 12.97 19.13 -13.10
CA ILE A 15 13.01 17.92 -12.27
C ILE A 15 11.72 17.10 -12.35
N LYS A 16 10.68 17.61 -13.02
CA LYS A 16 9.34 17.02 -13.07
C LYS A 16 9.37 15.54 -13.46
N ASP A 17 10.06 15.20 -14.53
CA ASP A 17 10.13 13.82 -15.03
C ASP A 17 10.85 12.89 -14.05
N SER A 18 11.84 13.41 -13.32
CA SER A 18 12.55 12.66 -12.28
C SER A 18 11.67 12.43 -11.05
N VAL A 19 10.88 13.43 -10.64
CA VAL A 19 9.89 13.26 -9.56
C VAL A 19 8.81 12.25 -9.96
N VAL A 20 8.31 12.33 -11.19
CA VAL A 20 7.33 11.36 -11.72
C VAL A 20 7.91 9.95 -11.73
N ALA A 21 9.15 9.76 -12.19
CA ALA A 21 9.81 8.46 -12.16
C ALA A 21 10.00 7.93 -10.72
N GLY A 22 10.42 8.80 -9.78
CA GLY A 22 10.51 8.47 -8.36
C GLY A 22 9.17 8.03 -7.77
N PHE A 23 8.08 8.73 -8.11
CA PHE A 23 6.73 8.37 -7.68
C PHE A 23 6.24 7.05 -8.30
N GLN A 24 6.45 6.84 -9.60
CA GLN A 24 6.07 5.59 -10.26
C GLN A 24 6.76 4.39 -9.64
N TRP A 25 8.03 4.54 -9.28
CA TRP A 25 8.76 3.49 -8.55
C TRP A 25 8.19 3.30 -7.14
N ALA A 26 8.12 4.37 -6.34
CA ALA A 26 7.67 4.29 -4.95
C ALA A 26 6.25 3.73 -4.84
N SER A 27 5.34 4.14 -5.73
CA SER A 27 3.95 3.67 -5.72
C SER A 27 3.78 2.21 -6.12
N LYS A 28 4.75 1.61 -6.83
CA LYS A 28 4.77 0.18 -7.13
C LYS A 28 5.38 -0.64 -5.97
N GLU A 29 6.28 -0.05 -5.22
CA GLU A 29 7.00 -0.71 -4.12
C GLU A 29 6.85 0.12 -2.83
N GLY A 30 5.73 0.03 -2.13
CA GLY A 30 5.49 0.83 -0.93
C GLY A 30 6.40 0.50 0.26
N ALA A 31 6.54 1.43 1.21
CA ALA A 31 7.51 1.34 2.32
C ALA A 31 7.28 0.18 3.29
N LEU A 32 6.03 -0.27 3.47
CA LEU A 32 5.70 -1.33 4.44
C LEU A 32 6.27 -2.68 4.03
N ALA A 33 6.01 -3.12 2.80
CA ALA A 33 6.34 -4.48 2.33
C ALA A 33 6.55 -4.57 0.81
N GLU A 34 6.88 -3.45 0.15
CA GLU A 34 7.00 -3.34 -1.30
C GLU A 34 5.73 -3.80 -2.05
N GLU A 35 4.56 -3.48 -1.50
CA GLU A 35 3.26 -3.68 -2.15
C GLU A 35 2.85 -2.40 -2.90
N ASN A 36 2.02 -2.56 -3.93
CA ASN A 36 1.49 -1.42 -4.67
C ASN A 36 0.68 -0.50 -3.75
N MET A 37 0.95 0.80 -3.82
CA MET A 37 0.17 1.83 -3.12
C MET A 37 -1.18 2.05 -3.81
N ARG A 38 -2.22 2.32 -3.02
CA ARG A 38 -3.57 2.63 -3.52
C ARG A 38 -4.22 3.72 -2.68
N GLY A 39 -4.90 4.65 -3.34
CA GLY A 39 -5.69 5.69 -2.65
C GLY A 39 -4.86 6.77 -1.94
N ILE A 40 -3.59 6.97 -2.32
CA ILE A 40 -2.70 7.95 -1.67
C ILE A 40 -2.50 9.19 -2.56
N CYS A 41 -2.59 10.37 -1.95
CA CYS A 41 -2.21 11.66 -2.53
C CYS A 41 -0.97 12.19 -1.82
N PHE A 42 0.09 12.50 -2.58
CA PHE A 42 1.31 13.13 -2.09
C PHE A 42 1.34 14.58 -2.55
N GLU A 43 1.60 15.50 -1.63
CA GLU A 43 1.71 16.93 -1.92
C GLU A 43 3.19 17.34 -1.82
N VAL A 44 3.71 17.94 -2.90
CA VAL A 44 5.07 18.50 -2.92
C VAL A 44 5.00 19.94 -2.45
N CYS A 45 5.25 20.14 -1.16
CA CYS A 45 5.08 21.43 -0.50
C CYS A 45 6.17 22.45 -0.89
N ASP A 46 7.43 22.01 -0.97
CA ASP A 46 8.57 22.85 -1.33
C ASP A 46 9.71 21.99 -1.89
N VAL A 47 10.60 22.61 -2.67
CA VAL A 47 11.82 21.98 -3.18
C VAL A 47 12.95 22.99 -3.23
N VAL A 48 14.09 22.65 -2.62
CA VAL A 48 15.33 23.41 -2.74
C VAL A 48 16.26 22.71 -3.72
N LEU A 49 16.67 23.40 -4.77
CA LEU A 49 17.49 22.85 -5.85
C LEU A 49 18.82 23.59 -5.95
N HIS A 50 19.88 22.82 -6.25
CA HIS A 50 21.19 23.39 -6.55
C HIS A 50 21.11 24.30 -7.78
N ALA A 51 21.96 25.35 -7.90
CA ALA A 51 21.92 26.31 -9.01
C ALA A 51 22.36 25.72 -10.37
N ASP A 52 23.34 24.82 -10.38
CA ASP A 52 23.82 24.17 -11.59
C ASP A 52 23.06 22.89 -11.95
N ALA A 53 22.64 22.76 -13.22
CA ALA A 53 21.84 21.64 -13.73
C ALA A 53 22.54 20.27 -13.62
N ILE A 54 23.87 20.24 -13.65
CA ILE A 54 24.66 19.00 -13.50
C ILE A 54 24.43 18.29 -12.16
N HIS A 55 23.99 19.05 -11.13
CA HIS A 55 23.69 18.54 -9.80
C HIS A 55 22.20 18.22 -9.59
N ARG A 56 21.36 18.41 -10.61
CA ARG A 56 19.90 18.16 -10.57
C ARG A 56 19.44 17.01 -11.47
N GLY A 57 20.37 16.20 -11.98
CA GLY A 57 20.04 15.06 -12.82
C GLY A 57 19.19 13.99 -12.10
N GLY A 58 18.53 13.12 -12.87
CA GLY A 58 17.64 12.09 -12.32
C GLY A 58 18.31 11.16 -11.30
N GLY A 59 19.62 10.92 -11.41
CA GLY A 59 20.38 10.14 -10.42
C GLY A 59 20.41 10.76 -9.01
N GLN A 60 20.16 12.06 -8.88
CA GLN A 60 20.06 12.77 -7.59
C GLN A 60 18.60 12.93 -7.16
N VAL A 61 17.72 13.31 -8.10
CA VAL A 61 16.33 13.63 -7.80
C VAL A 61 15.47 12.38 -7.57
N ILE A 62 15.64 11.31 -8.35
CA ILE A 62 14.80 10.10 -8.24
C ILE A 62 14.94 9.44 -6.86
N PRO A 63 16.16 9.19 -6.34
CA PRO A 63 16.30 8.62 -5.00
C PRO A 63 15.75 9.54 -3.91
N THR A 64 15.94 10.85 -4.05
CA THR A 64 15.42 11.86 -3.11
C THR A 64 13.89 11.85 -3.07
N ALA A 65 13.25 11.87 -4.24
CA ALA A 65 11.80 11.79 -4.38
C ALA A 65 11.24 10.48 -3.78
N ARG A 66 11.90 9.35 -4.04
CA ARG A 66 11.50 8.05 -3.48
C ARG A 66 11.60 8.03 -1.95
N ARG A 67 12.71 8.55 -1.39
CA ARG A 67 12.93 8.63 0.06
C ARG A 67 11.86 9.48 0.75
N VAL A 68 11.57 10.68 0.24
CA VAL A 68 10.56 11.56 0.85
C VAL A 68 9.14 10.99 0.73
N ILE A 69 8.83 10.26 -0.35
CA ILE A 69 7.54 9.57 -0.49
C ILE A 69 7.39 8.47 0.58
N TYR A 70 8.43 7.70 0.86
CA TYR A 70 8.40 6.69 1.92
C TYR A 70 8.31 7.30 3.32
N ALA A 71 9.07 8.37 3.59
CA ALA A 71 8.93 9.12 4.83
C ALA A 71 7.49 9.60 5.02
N SER A 72 6.92 10.24 3.99
CA SER A 72 5.55 10.75 4.01
C SER A 72 4.52 9.63 4.22
N GLN A 73 4.72 8.47 3.56
CA GLN A 73 3.84 7.32 3.72
C GLN A 73 3.82 6.82 5.17
N ILE A 74 4.99 6.64 5.79
CA ILE A 74 5.10 6.12 7.16
C ILE A 74 4.52 7.12 8.16
N THR A 75 4.85 8.41 8.00
CA THR A 75 4.32 9.50 8.83
C THR A 75 2.80 9.58 8.77
N ALA A 76 2.19 9.28 7.61
CA ALA A 76 0.75 9.25 7.43
C ALA A 76 0.04 8.03 8.05
N LYS A 77 0.76 7.14 8.75
CA LYS A 77 0.22 5.91 9.38
C LYS A 77 -0.55 5.04 8.37
N PRO A 78 0.17 4.42 7.42
CA PRO A 78 -0.45 3.74 6.29
C PRO A 78 -1.23 2.50 6.73
N ARG A 79 -2.27 2.14 5.97
CA ARG A 79 -3.13 0.98 6.24
C ARG A 79 -3.04 -0.03 5.10
N LEU A 80 -3.26 -1.30 5.42
CA LEU A 80 -3.38 -2.36 4.42
C LEU A 80 -4.80 -2.39 3.85
N LEU A 81 -4.89 -2.74 2.57
CA LEU A 81 -6.15 -3.07 1.94
C LEU A 81 -6.20 -4.58 1.71
N GLU A 82 -7.31 -5.20 2.09
CA GLU A 82 -7.60 -6.59 1.78
C GLU A 82 -8.66 -6.68 0.67
N PRO A 83 -8.54 -7.65 -0.25
CA PRO A 83 -9.58 -7.89 -1.21
C PRO A 83 -10.75 -8.61 -0.53
N VAL A 84 -11.96 -8.26 -0.92
CA VAL A 84 -13.21 -8.79 -0.38
C VAL A 84 -14.03 -9.41 -1.52
N TYR A 85 -14.54 -10.61 -1.29
CA TYR A 85 -15.52 -11.25 -2.15
C TYR A 85 -16.94 -10.83 -1.77
N LEU A 86 -17.78 -10.61 -2.77
CA LEU A 86 -19.21 -10.79 -2.62
C LEU A 86 -19.50 -12.29 -2.79
N VAL A 87 -19.99 -12.93 -1.74
CA VAL A 87 -20.36 -14.34 -1.76
C VAL A 87 -21.87 -14.49 -1.81
N GLU A 88 -22.37 -15.18 -2.84
CA GLU A 88 -23.75 -15.64 -2.93
C GLU A 88 -23.80 -17.11 -2.49
N ILE A 89 -24.59 -17.40 -1.47
CA ILE A 89 -24.77 -18.75 -0.92
C ILE A 89 -26.15 -19.24 -1.35
N GLN A 90 -26.19 -20.24 -2.22
CA GLN A 90 -27.42 -20.87 -2.65
C GLN A 90 -27.75 -22.06 -1.75
N ALA A 91 -28.98 -22.08 -1.20
CA ALA A 91 -29.53 -23.17 -0.40
C ALA A 91 -31.02 -23.41 -0.76
N PRO A 92 -31.62 -24.56 -0.41
CA PRO A 92 -32.95 -24.96 -0.92
C PRO A 92 -34.09 -23.99 -0.68
N GLU A 93 -34.07 -23.23 0.43
CA GLU A 93 -35.16 -22.30 0.78
C GLU A 93 -34.80 -20.83 0.54
N GLN A 94 -33.51 -20.45 0.53
CA GLN A 94 -33.06 -19.05 0.47
C GLN A 94 -31.68 -18.92 -0.18
N ALA A 95 -31.47 -17.79 -0.86
CA ALA A 95 -30.16 -17.31 -1.26
C ALA A 95 -29.71 -16.19 -0.30
N LEU A 96 -28.47 -16.27 0.19
CA LEU A 96 -27.87 -15.24 1.06
C LEU A 96 -26.71 -14.59 0.33
N VAL A 97 -26.53 -13.28 0.54
CA VAL A 97 -25.40 -12.53 0.00
C VAL A 97 -24.64 -11.90 1.16
N ALA A 98 -23.32 -12.06 1.17
CA ALA A 98 -22.46 -11.53 2.22
C ALA A 98 -21.10 -11.06 1.67
N TYR A 99 -20.38 -10.28 2.46
CA TYR A 99 -18.98 -9.95 2.22
C TYR A 99 -18.08 -10.95 2.93
N LEU A 100 -17.05 -11.42 2.23
CA LEU A 100 -16.08 -12.39 2.74
C LEU A 100 -14.67 -11.93 2.40
N PRO A 101 -13.85 -11.55 3.40
CA PRO A 101 -12.43 -11.29 3.17
C PRO A 101 -11.76 -12.48 2.49
N VAL A 102 -10.96 -12.22 1.45
CA VAL A 102 -10.33 -13.30 0.66
C VAL A 102 -9.43 -14.17 1.53
N ILE A 103 -8.77 -13.59 2.54
CA ILE A 103 -7.92 -14.35 3.47
C ILE A 103 -8.70 -15.37 4.31
N GLU A 104 -9.99 -15.12 4.56
CA GLU A 104 -10.86 -16.03 5.32
C GLU A 104 -11.59 -17.04 4.43
N SER A 105 -11.52 -16.86 3.10
CA SER A 105 -12.18 -17.75 2.14
C SER A 105 -11.54 -19.14 2.03
N PHE A 106 -10.29 -19.30 2.48
CA PHE A 106 -9.59 -20.58 2.43
C PHE A 106 -10.24 -21.60 3.38
N GLY A 107 -10.81 -22.67 2.80
CA GLY A 107 -11.54 -23.70 3.55
C GLY A 107 -13.00 -23.38 3.84
N PHE A 108 -13.45 -22.16 3.53
CA PHE A 108 -14.83 -21.70 3.75
C PHE A 108 -15.87 -22.64 3.13
N SER A 109 -15.72 -23.01 1.86
CA SER A 109 -16.67 -23.88 1.16
C SER A 109 -16.82 -25.26 1.84
N GLY A 110 -15.73 -25.80 2.39
CA GLY A 110 -15.77 -27.07 3.12
C GLY A 110 -16.51 -26.96 4.45
N GLN A 111 -16.23 -25.90 5.21
CA GLN A 111 -16.90 -25.61 6.49
C GLN A 111 -18.39 -25.33 6.30
N LEU A 112 -18.75 -24.54 5.28
CA LEU A 112 -20.13 -24.25 4.93
C LEU A 112 -20.87 -25.53 4.53
N ARG A 113 -20.27 -26.37 3.69
CA ARG A 113 -20.85 -27.66 3.29
C ARG A 113 -21.08 -28.57 4.50
N ALA A 114 -20.11 -28.68 5.40
CA ALA A 114 -20.24 -29.50 6.61
C ALA A 114 -21.35 -28.97 7.53
N SER A 115 -21.43 -27.65 7.71
CA SER A 115 -22.42 -27.00 8.59
C SER A 115 -23.85 -27.03 8.02
N THR A 116 -23.99 -27.23 6.72
CA THR A 116 -25.28 -27.24 6.01
C THR A 116 -25.66 -28.62 5.49
N SER A 117 -24.99 -29.68 5.96
CA SER A 117 -25.22 -31.06 5.49
C SER A 117 -25.15 -31.20 3.96
N GLY A 118 -24.31 -30.40 3.31
CA GLY A 118 -24.12 -30.39 1.86
C GLY A 118 -25.16 -29.65 1.05
N GLN A 119 -26.05 -28.89 1.69
CA GLN A 119 -27.15 -28.22 1.02
C GLN A 119 -26.83 -26.80 0.53
N ALA A 120 -25.79 -26.16 1.08
CA ALA A 120 -25.39 -24.81 0.69
C ALA A 120 -24.15 -24.81 -0.22
N PHE A 121 -24.19 -23.96 -1.25
CA PHE A 121 -23.11 -23.81 -2.22
C PHE A 121 -22.73 -22.33 -2.35
N PRO A 122 -21.48 -21.95 -2.06
CA PRO A 122 -21.02 -20.58 -2.20
C PRO A 122 -20.49 -20.30 -3.62
N GLN A 123 -20.83 -19.13 -4.15
CA GLN A 123 -20.25 -18.53 -5.35
C GLN A 123 -19.60 -17.21 -4.96
N CYS A 124 -18.30 -17.07 -5.20
CA CYS A 124 -17.54 -15.87 -4.83
C CYS A 124 -17.12 -15.10 -6.08
N VAL A 125 -17.34 -13.78 -6.06
CA VAL A 125 -16.82 -12.83 -7.06
C VAL A 125 -16.08 -11.72 -6.33
N PHE A 126 -14.94 -11.28 -6.87
CA PHE A 126 -14.24 -10.10 -6.35
C PHE A 126 -15.18 -8.88 -6.45
N ASP A 127 -15.35 -8.18 -5.33
CA ASP A 127 -16.19 -6.99 -5.28
C ASP A 127 -15.34 -5.72 -5.09
N HIS A 128 -14.63 -5.61 -3.96
CA HIS A 128 -13.89 -4.40 -3.65
C HIS A 128 -12.63 -4.66 -2.79
N TRP A 129 -11.89 -3.57 -2.58
CA TRP A 129 -10.79 -3.51 -1.63
C TRP A 129 -11.29 -2.81 -0.36
N GLU A 130 -11.12 -3.46 0.79
CA GLU A 130 -11.51 -2.93 2.09
C GLU A 130 -10.26 -2.63 2.93
N MET A 131 -10.34 -1.63 3.81
CA MET A 131 -9.25 -1.32 4.72
C MET A 131 -9.25 -2.30 5.89
N MET A 132 -8.13 -2.99 6.10
CA MET A 132 -7.99 -3.89 7.25
C MET A 132 -8.18 -3.11 8.55
N SER A 133 -8.88 -3.71 9.52
CA SER A 133 -9.18 -3.07 10.82
C SER A 133 -7.96 -2.96 11.75
N SER A 134 -6.97 -3.85 11.62
CA SER A 134 -5.73 -3.82 12.39
C SER A 134 -4.68 -2.85 11.81
N ASP A 135 -3.87 -2.25 12.68
CA ASP A 135 -2.80 -1.30 12.30
C ASP A 135 -1.49 -2.05 11.97
N PRO A 136 -0.93 -1.94 10.75
CA PRO A 136 0.33 -2.60 10.40
C PRO A 136 1.56 -2.08 11.17
N LEU A 137 1.47 -0.92 11.84
CA LEU A 137 2.54 -0.37 12.67
C LEU A 137 2.44 -0.79 14.15
N GLU A 138 1.32 -1.37 14.56
CA GLU A 138 1.11 -1.87 15.92
C GLU A 138 1.75 -3.25 16.09
N VAL A 139 2.74 -3.34 16.98
CA VAL A 139 3.47 -4.59 17.22
C VAL A 139 2.53 -5.68 17.72
N GLY A 140 2.54 -6.82 17.04
CA GLY A 140 1.70 -7.98 17.39
C GLY A 140 0.30 -7.95 16.78
N SER A 141 -0.07 -6.91 16.05
CA SER A 141 -1.34 -6.89 15.30
C SER A 141 -1.32 -7.88 14.14
N GLN A 142 -2.50 -8.29 13.67
CA GLN A 142 -2.65 -9.16 12.50
C GLN A 142 -2.03 -8.54 11.24
N ALA A 143 -2.24 -7.23 11.02
CA ALA A 143 -1.64 -6.52 9.89
C ALA A 143 -0.11 -6.45 9.98
N ALA A 144 0.45 -6.26 11.18
CA ALA A 144 1.91 -6.23 11.38
C ALA A 144 2.54 -7.60 11.11
N GLN A 145 1.87 -8.68 11.53
CA GLN A 145 2.30 -10.05 11.21
C GLN A 145 2.26 -10.30 9.70
N LEU A 146 1.19 -9.89 9.02
CA LEU A 146 1.06 -10.02 7.57
C LEU A 146 2.17 -9.27 6.81
N VAL A 147 2.48 -8.03 7.23
CA VAL A 147 3.62 -7.27 6.68
C VAL A 147 4.92 -8.06 6.84
N THR A 148 5.17 -8.60 8.04
CA THR A 148 6.37 -9.38 8.35
C THR A 148 6.48 -10.62 7.45
N ASP A 149 5.39 -11.34 7.25
CA ASP A 149 5.37 -12.55 6.42
C ASP A 149 5.61 -12.24 4.94
N ILE A 150 5.02 -11.15 4.42
CA ILE A 150 5.27 -10.68 3.05
C ILE A 150 6.75 -10.32 2.88
N ARG A 151 7.33 -9.59 3.85
CA ARG A 151 8.76 -9.19 3.82
C ARG A 151 9.67 -10.41 3.81
N LYS A 152 9.41 -11.40 4.68
CA LYS A 152 10.13 -12.69 4.69
C LYS A 152 10.06 -13.39 3.35
N ARG A 153 8.86 -13.52 2.78
CA ARG A 153 8.64 -14.19 1.48
C ARG A 153 9.37 -13.49 0.33
N LYS A 154 9.51 -12.16 0.38
CA LYS A 154 10.23 -11.36 -0.62
C LYS A 154 11.75 -11.28 -0.37
N GLY A 155 12.25 -11.82 0.74
CA GLY A 155 13.67 -11.70 1.11
C GLY A 155 14.07 -10.30 1.60
N LEU A 156 13.11 -9.51 2.07
CA LEU A 156 13.34 -8.19 2.66
C LEU A 156 13.75 -8.33 4.13
N LYS A 157 14.38 -7.30 4.70
CA LYS A 157 14.63 -7.21 6.15
C LYS A 157 13.32 -7.35 6.90
N GLU A 158 13.21 -8.22 7.90
CA GLU A 158 11.95 -8.43 8.65
C GLU A 158 11.44 -7.13 9.27
N GLN A 159 12.34 -6.38 9.92
CA GLN A 159 12.04 -5.07 10.46
C GLN A 159 11.90 -4.05 9.32
N MET A 160 10.85 -3.22 9.41
CA MET A 160 10.68 -2.07 8.52
C MET A 160 11.79 -1.06 8.74
N THR A 161 12.20 -0.40 7.67
CA THR A 161 13.12 0.74 7.74
C THR A 161 12.48 1.83 8.60
N PRO A 162 13.13 2.28 9.69
CA PRO A 162 12.58 3.31 10.55
C PRO A 162 12.48 4.64 9.82
N LEU A 163 11.50 5.47 10.20
CA LEU A 163 11.28 6.80 9.60
C LEU A 163 12.56 7.66 9.59
N SER A 164 13.37 7.57 10.66
CA SER A 164 14.62 8.30 10.80
C SER A 164 15.68 7.99 9.73
N GLU A 165 15.59 6.84 9.03
CA GLU A 165 16.48 6.53 7.91
C GLU A 165 16.05 7.22 6.60
N PHE A 166 14.82 7.74 6.53
CA PHE A 166 14.30 8.50 5.39
C PHE A 166 14.32 10.01 5.62
N GLU A 167 14.31 10.46 6.88
CA GLU A 167 14.36 11.87 7.25
C GLU A 167 15.80 12.40 7.33
N ASP A 168 16.06 13.49 6.63
CA ASP A 168 17.30 14.24 6.75
C ASP A 168 17.02 15.50 7.58
N LYS A 169 17.72 15.64 8.72
CA LYS A 169 17.58 16.81 9.61
C LYS A 169 18.51 17.93 9.14
N LEU A 170 17.98 19.15 9.10
CA LEU A 170 18.74 20.39 8.87
C LEU A 170 19.56 20.79 10.10
#